data_AF-A0AA38XSI1-F1
#
_entry.id   AF-A0AA38XSI1-F1
#
_cell.length_a   1.000
_cell.length_b   1.000
_cell.length_c   1.000
_cell.angle_alpha   90.00
_cell.angle_beta   90.00
_cell.angle_gamma   90.00
#
_symmetry.space_group_name_H-M   'P 1'
#
loop_
_entity.id
_entity.type
_entity.pdbx_description
1 polymer ?
#
loop_
_entity_poly.entity_id
_entity_poly.type
_entity_poly.pdbx_seq_one_letter_code
_entity_poly.pdbx_strand_id
1 'polypeptide(L)'
;MKSLKMLLRFAIVGGLILLLLIPLFLIRSVITERSAYREEAYSRVAESRAGTQRVVGPVRVVPWSKREQVEVVDAQGNKKTELQTTQGYWLQPPATLQISGELLPGQRSVGLFKVPVYSWNGQLKATFSEDDYPEHDGTTYGEAYIALGVSDARGLVGTPNLRVDGQQVKLLPGVAGASALGRGLHAPVAGIARSGGTLAASSVELELQLDGSRSLSVVPVGDDNQIALRSSWPHPSFAGAFLPNERRVDAQGFDARWAVSSLASDAQQRLHEGDDLDAQAVQVSLVDPVDTYTQADRASKYGVLFVVLTFVGFILFELIKSLRIHPLQYLMVGLALAIFFLLLISLSEHIAFWQAYLVSALACIGLQAVYLANVLGHWKRGLGFAAMLTVLYGALYGLLVSENNALLMGSLLLFVILALAMWVTRRVDWYALAEQKIAATGTTGHSRSAGSGCAAAGAWGVGGVAGGTDRARPGPLPAGRHHLRGIAAAWAGLAAGGTARTRRARGQGAPLPAMEGRGGGIVGDRYRRAASGLAGTCGGVWLQQHRPAALVAAVAGARAAVAGVEGVTASGGCGPWSAPLFGGKGHPRMAWIYQMPMTDGTGAGRPGWLDSSG
;
A
#
# COMPACT_ATOMS: atom_id res chain seq x y z
N MET A 1 -23.23 25.23 -39.08
CA MET A 1 -22.49 23.96 -39.37
C MET A 1 -20.97 23.98 -39.13
N LYS A 2 -20.22 25.11 -39.16
CA LYS A 2 -18.74 25.07 -39.00
C LYS A 2 -18.25 25.07 -37.53
N SER A 3 -18.94 25.74 -36.59
CA SER A 3 -18.68 25.59 -35.14
C SER A 3 -18.74 24.11 -34.70
N LEU A 4 -19.77 23.38 -35.19
CA LEU A 4 -19.90 21.93 -35.03
C LEU A 4 -18.65 21.14 -35.45
N LYS A 5 -17.86 21.60 -36.44
CA LYS A 5 -16.62 20.91 -36.85
C LYS A 5 -15.45 21.12 -35.89
N MET A 6 -15.42 22.22 -35.13
CA MET A 6 -14.43 22.41 -34.05
C MET A 6 -14.86 21.64 -32.81
N LEU A 7 -16.14 21.75 -32.43
CA LEU A 7 -16.72 20.98 -31.32
C LEU A 7 -16.56 19.47 -31.54
N LEU A 8 -16.81 18.97 -32.76
CA LEU A 8 -16.58 17.57 -33.14
C LEU A 8 -15.11 17.16 -33.01
N ARG A 9 -14.14 18.03 -33.29
CA ARG A 9 -12.70 17.71 -33.08
C ARG A 9 -12.38 17.57 -31.61
N PHE A 10 -12.79 18.52 -30.78
CA PHE A 10 -12.60 18.43 -29.33
C PHE A 10 -13.34 17.21 -28.75
N ALA A 11 -14.54 16.88 -29.25
CA ALA A 11 -15.28 15.68 -28.87
C ALA A 11 -14.57 14.38 -29.32
N ILE A 12 -13.99 14.33 -30.51
CA ILE A 12 -13.18 13.20 -30.99
C ILE A 12 -11.94 13.04 -30.09
N VAL A 13 -11.23 14.12 -29.78
CA VAL A 13 -10.03 14.04 -28.92
C VAL A 13 -10.40 13.66 -27.48
N GLY A 14 -11.50 14.19 -26.92
CA GLY A 14 -12.04 13.76 -25.63
C GLY A 14 -12.45 12.29 -25.63
N GLY A 15 -13.10 11.82 -26.70
CA GLY A 15 -13.43 10.41 -26.91
C GLY A 15 -12.19 9.52 -27.03
N LEU A 16 -11.12 9.99 -27.68
CA LEU A 16 -9.83 9.29 -27.72
C LEU A 16 -9.15 9.24 -26.34
N ILE A 17 -9.20 10.30 -25.55
CA ILE A 17 -8.72 10.28 -24.16
C ILE A 17 -9.48 9.23 -23.35
N LEU A 18 -10.82 9.22 -23.42
CA LEU A 18 -11.65 8.21 -22.75
C LEU A 18 -11.34 6.78 -23.23
N LEU A 19 -11.17 6.58 -24.53
CA LEU A 19 -10.77 5.31 -25.13
C LEU A 19 -9.39 4.84 -24.61
N LEU A 20 -8.47 5.77 -24.38
CA LEU A 20 -7.12 5.51 -23.84
C LEU A 20 -7.08 5.33 -22.32
N LEU A 21 -8.16 5.67 -21.60
CA LEU A 21 -8.30 5.24 -20.21
C LEU A 21 -8.49 3.72 -20.12
N ILE A 22 -9.10 3.07 -21.12
CA ILE A 22 -9.31 1.61 -21.14
C ILE A 22 -7.98 0.84 -21.00
N PRO A 23 -6.95 1.03 -21.87
CA PRO A 23 -5.66 0.34 -21.67
C PRO A 23 -4.95 0.75 -20.38
N LEU A 24 -5.10 1.99 -19.89
CA LEU A 24 -4.57 2.37 -18.57
C LEU A 24 -5.23 1.59 -17.42
N PHE A 25 -6.55 1.36 -17.48
CA PHE A 25 -7.26 0.52 -16.51
C PHE A 25 -6.85 -0.96 -16.61
N LEU A 26 -6.64 -1.50 -17.82
CA LEU A 26 -6.11 -2.86 -18.00
C LEU A 26 -4.71 -3.01 -17.41
N ILE A 27 -3.83 -2.01 -17.60
CA ILE A 27 -2.49 -2.00 -16.99
C ILE A 27 -2.56 -1.96 -15.47
N ARG A 28 -3.54 -1.24 -14.88
CA ARG A 28 -3.79 -1.31 -13.43
C ARG A 28 -4.22 -2.70 -12.97
N SER A 29 -5.05 -3.42 -13.73
CA SER A 29 -5.39 -4.83 -13.44
C SER A 29 -4.12 -5.67 -13.35
N VAL A 30 -3.22 -5.56 -14.35
CA VAL A 30 -1.94 -6.27 -14.34
C VAL A 30 -1.09 -5.90 -13.13
N ILE A 31 -0.99 -4.62 -12.73
CA ILE A 31 -0.27 -4.23 -11.51
C ILE A 31 -0.89 -4.90 -10.27
N THR A 32 -2.22 -4.91 -10.15
CA THR A 32 -2.89 -5.55 -9.01
C THR A 32 -2.73 -7.08 -9.00
N GLU A 33 -2.75 -7.73 -10.17
CA GLU A 33 -2.49 -9.18 -10.32
C GLU A 33 -1.04 -9.52 -9.94
N ARG A 34 -0.04 -8.74 -10.40
CA ARG A 34 1.36 -8.95 -10.01
C ARG A 34 1.60 -8.67 -8.53
N SER A 35 0.91 -7.69 -7.94
CA SER A 35 0.94 -7.48 -6.49
C SER A 35 0.30 -8.64 -5.72
N ALA A 36 -0.78 -9.24 -6.23
CA ALA A 36 -1.39 -10.42 -5.61
C ALA A 36 -0.47 -11.66 -5.66
N TYR A 37 0.16 -11.92 -6.81
CA TYR A 37 1.17 -12.99 -6.92
C TYR A 37 2.39 -12.78 -6.01
N ARG A 38 2.73 -11.52 -5.69
CA ARG A 38 3.75 -11.22 -4.68
C ARG A 38 3.29 -11.59 -3.26
N GLU A 39 2.04 -11.31 -2.89
CA GLU A 39 1.50 -11.75 -1.60
C GLU A 39 1.38 -13.29 -1.51
N GLU A 40 1.10 -13.98 -2.62
CA GLU A 40 1.19 -15.45 -2.72
C GLU A 40 2.64 -15.97 -2.64
N ALA A 41 3.61 -15.21 -3.14
CA ALA A 41 5.03 -15.51 -2.91
C ALA A 41 5.43 -15.33 -1.44
N TYR A 42 4.91 -14.30 -0.76
CA TYR A 42 5.05 -14.14 0.70
C TYR A 42 4.44 -15.33 1.46
N SER A 43 3.22 -15.75 1.13
CA SER A 43 2.58 -16.90 1.81
C SER A 43 3.39 -18.19 1.63
N ARG A 44 3.87 -18.48 0.41
CA ARG A 44 4.75 -19.65 0.16
C ARG A 44 6.06 -19.64 0.95
N VAL A 45 6.67 -18.47 1.17
CA VAL A 45 7.85 -18.36 2.05
C VAL A 45 7.48 -18.53 3.52
N ALA A 46 6.34 -17.98 3.95
CA ALA A 46 5.81 -18.18 5.30
C ALA A 46 5.41 -19.64 5.58
N GLU A 47 4.90 -20.36 4.59
CA GLU A 47 4.55 -21.78 4.65
C GLU A 47 5.78 -22.70 4.74
N SER A 48 6.87 -22.34 4.05
CA SER A 48 8.09 -23.16 3.96
C SER A 48 9.17 -22.84 5.01
N ARG A 49 9.07 -21.68 5.69
CA ARG A 49 9.98 -21.30 6.79
C ARG A 49 9.19 -20.85 8.01
N ALA A 50 8.77 -19.58 8.03
CA ALA A 50 7.95 -19.00 9.08
C ALA A 50 7.31 -17.68 8.63
N GLY A 51 6.11 -17.40 9.15
CA GLY A 51 5.41 -16.13 8.94
C GLY A 51 6.03 -14.93 9.67
N THR A 52 5.22 -13.90 9.85
CA THR A 52 5.51 -12.79 10.77
C THR A 52 5.54 -13.30 12.20
N GLN A 53 6.59 -12.97 12.95
CA GLN A 53 6.74 -13.42 14.33
C GLN A 53 6.23 -12.37 15.31
N ARG A 54 5.41 -12.83 16.27
CA ARG A 54 5.04 -12.12 17.49
C ARG A 54 5.57 -12.91 18.67
N VAL A 55 6.28 -12.26 19.60
CA VAL A 55 6.79 -12.84 20.84
C VAL A 55 6.00 -12.27 22.03
N VAL A 56 5.54 -13.14 22.92
CA VAL A 56 4.77 -12.79 24.13
C VAL A 56 5.32 -13.53 25.34
N GLY A 57 5.62 -12.82 26.43
CA GLY A 57 6.18 -13.41 27.64
C GLY A 57 7.71 -13.36 27.73
N PRO A 58 8.33 -14.16 28.61
CA PRO A 58 7.73 -15.27 29.37
C PRO A 58 6.69 -14.83 30.40
N VAL A 59 5.76 -15.75 30.72
CA VAL A 59 4.68 -15.60 31.72
C VAL A 59 4.68 -16.85 32.60
N ARG A 60 4.47 -16.71 33.92
CA ARG A 60 4.26 -17.87 34.81
C ARG A 60 2.79 -18.27 34.79
N VAL A 61 2.54 -19.57 34.78
CA VAL A 61 1.21 -20.14 34.70
C VAL A 61 1.04 -21.20 35.78
N VAL A 62 0.01 -21.07 36.61
CA VAL A 62 -0.39 -22.11 37.57
C VAL A 62 -1.75 -22.66 37.15
N PRO A 63 -1.84 -23.92 36.69
CA PRO A 63 -3.11 -24.54 36.39
C PRO A 63 -3.86 -24.84 37.70
N TRP A 64 -5.17 -24.62 37.72
CA TRP A 64 -6.01 -24.98 38.85
C TRP A 64 -7.28 -25.71 38.38
N SER A 65 -7.80 -26.57 39.27
CA SER A 65 -9.07 -27.25 39.06
C SER A 65 -9.89 -27.21 40.34
N LYS A 66 -11.15 -26.80 40.25
CA LYS A 66 -12.09 -26.76 41.36
C LYS A 66 -13.19 -27.79 41.13
N ARG A 67 -13.48 -28.62 42.14
CA ARG A 67 -14.58 -29.59 42.10
C ARG A 67 -15.72 -29.06 42.95
N GLU A 68 -16.82 -28.71 42.31
CA GLU A 68 -18.03 -28.22 42.98
C GLU A 68 -19.19 -29.19 42.78
N GLN A 69 -20.03 -29.32 43.80
CA GLN A 69 -21.33 -29.95 43.67
C GLN A 69 -22.34 -28.90 43.22
N VAL A 70 -22.84 -29.03 41.99
CA VAL A 70 -23.86 -28.14 41.41
C VAL A 70 -25.19 -28.87 41.34
N GLU A 71 -26.29 -28.17 41.65
CA GLU A 71 -27.63 -28.68 41.36
C GLU A 71 -27.93 -28.48 39.87
N VAL A 72 -27.86 -29.56 39.10
CA VAL A 72 -28.31 -29.58 37.70
C VAL A 72 -29.75 -30.05 37.67
N VAL A 73 -30.61 -29.35 36.94
CA VAL A 73 -31.99 -29.77 36.72
C VAL A 73 -32.04 -30.65 35.47
N ASP A 74 -32.57 -31.87 35.60
CA ASP A 74 -32.71 -32.79 34.47
C ASP A 74 -33.83 -32.36 33.50
N ALA A 75 -33.93 -33.05 32.37
CA ALA A 75 -34.96 -32.77 31.35
C ALA A 75 -36.40 -33.06 31.82
N GLN A 76 -36.57 -33.67 33.00
CA GLN A 76 -37.85 -33.94 33.65
C GLN A 76 -38.15 -32.96 34.79
N GLY A 77 -37.25 -32.02 35.10
CA GLY A 77 -37.43 -31.01 36.15
C GLY A 77 -36.93 -31.43 37.54
N ASN A 78 -36.30 -32.59 37.69
CA ASN A 78 -35.74 -33.02 38.98
C ASN A 78 -34.38 -32.37 39.22
N LYS A 79 -34.12 -31.95 40.45
CA LYS A 79 -32.79 -31.53 40.89
C LYS A 79 -31.90 -32.75 41.11
N LYS A 80 -30.74 -32.77 40.47
CA LYS A 80 -29.68 -33.76 40.68
C LYS A 80 -28.38 -33.04 41.03
N THR A 81 -27.74 -33.47 42.11
CA THR A 81 -26.38 -33.01 42.43
C THR A 81 -25.39 -33.67 41.47
N GLU A 82 -24.64 -32.86 40.73
CA GLU A 82 -23.58 -33.31 39.83
C GLU A 82 -22.24 -32.71 40.25
N LEU A 83 -21.17 -33.49 40.14
CA LEU A 83 -19.81 -33.05 40.43
C LEU A 83 -19.20 -32.39 39.20
N GLN A 84 -19.34 -31.07 39.10
CA GLN A 84 -18.72 -30.29 38.02
C GLN A 84 -17.26 -29.98 38.39
N THR A 85 -16.35 -30.26 37.46
CA THR A 85 -14.94 -29.86 37.58
C THR A 85 -14.69 -28.67 36.67
N THR A 86 -14.47 -27.50 37.26
CA THR A 86 -14.06 -26.29 36.55
C THR A 86 -12.54 -26.22 36.54
N GLN A 87 -11.94 -25.82 35.42
CA GLN A 87 -10.49 -25.65 35.28
C GLN A 87 -10.17 -24.22 34.86
N GLY A 88 -9.02 -23.71 35.30
CA GLY A 88 -8.54 -22.38 34.94
C GLY A 88 -7.03 -22.26 35.15
N TYR A 89 -6.52 -21.04 34.95
CA TYR A 89 -5.11 -20.73 35.04
C TYR A 89 -4.93 -19.42 35.80
N TRP A 90 -4.01 -19.39 36.76
CA TRP A 90 -3.41 -18.15 37.24
C TRP A 90 -2.31 -17.77 36.26
N LEU A 91 -2.33 -16.53 35.77
CA LEU A 91 -1.30 -15.98 34.88
C LEU A 91 -0.57 -14.87 35.62
N GLN A 92 0.74 -14.96 35.72
CA GLN A 92 1.55 -13.91 36.32
C GLN A 92 2.59 -13.40 35.32
N PRO A 93 2.46 -12.16 34.84
CA PRO A 93 3.49 -11.48 34.06
C PRO A 93 4.73 -11.16 34.91
N PRO A 94 5.87 -10.82 34.28
CA PRO A 94 7.10 -10.50 35.01
C PRO A 94 7.15 -9.05 35.49
N ALA A 95 7.78 -8.81 36.64
CA ALA A 95 8.00 -7.46 37.15
C ALA A 95 9.00 -6.67 36.27
N THR A 96 10.00 -7.34 35.68
CA THR A 96 10.82 -6.74 34.60
C THR A 96 10.97 -7.71 33.44
N LEU A 97 10.92 -7.18 32.21
CA LEU A 97 11.09 -7.92 30.96
C LEU A 97 12.09 -7.21 30.06
N GLN A 98 13.31 -7.74 30.00
CA GLN A 98 14.36 -7.26 29.11
C GLN A 98 14.45 -8.18 27.89
N ILE A 99 14.24 -7.63 26.70
CA ILE A 99 14.30 -8.37 25.43
C ILE A 99 15.34 -7.69 24.55
N SER A 100 16.42 -8.40 24.22
CA SER A 100 17.44 -7.89 23.31
C SER A 100 17.71 -8.87 22.18
N GLY A 101 18.20 -8.38 21.05
CA GLY A 101 18.67 -9.29 20.01
C GLY A 101 19.05 -8.65 18.69
N GLU A 102 19.69 -9.47 17.86
CA GLU A 102 20.11 -9.09 16.51
C GLU A 102 19.21 -9.75 15.47
N LEU A 103 18.62 -8.92 14.62
CA LEU A 103 17.79 -9.30 13.51
C LEU A 103 18.67 -9.40 12.26
N LEU A 104 19.10 -10.61 11.90
CA LEU A 104 19.94 -10.87 10.73
C LEU A 104 19.05 -10.93 9.47
N PRO A 105 19.10 -9.93 8.57
CA PRO A 105 18.23 -9.90 7.40
C PRO A 105 18.70 -10.89 6.32
N GLY A 106 17.74 -11.42 5.57
CA GLY A 106 17.98 -12.26 4.41
C GLY A 106 16.89 -12.08 3.36
N GLN A 107 17.06 -12.73 2.20
CA GLN A 107 16.04 -12.74 1.15
C GLN A 107 15.79 -14.17 0.67
N ARG A 108 14.53 -14.46 0.34
CA ARG A 108 14.12 -15.68 -0.37
C ARG A 108 13.43 -15.30 -1.68
N SER A 109 13.63 -16.11 -2.71
CA SER A 109 13.05 -15.89 -4.03
C SER A 109 12.01 -16.95 -4.34
N VAL A 110 10.83 -16.53 -4.79
CA VAL A 110 9.77 -17.40 -5.31
C VAL A 110 9.43 -16.91 -6.72
N GLY A 111 9.94 -17.62 -7.73
CA GLY A 111 9.96 -17.10 -9.09
C GLY A 111 10.75 -15.79 -9.17
N LEU A 112 10.10 -14.74 -9.69
CA LEU A 112 10.65 -13.39 -9.77
C LEU A 112 10.52 -12.55 -8.49
N PHE A 113 9.72 -12.99 -7.51
CA PHE A 113 9.45 -12.22 -6.30
C PHE A 113 10.51 -12.45 -5.24
N LYS A 114 11.01 -11.36 -4.64
CA LYS A 114 11.91 -11.39 -3.48
C LYS A 114 11.12 -11.10 -2.21
N VAL A 115 11.33 -11.92 -1.19
CA VAL A 115 10.68 -11.85 0.12
C VAL A 115 11.75 -11.58 1.18
N PRO A 116 11.70 -10.43 1.89
CA PRO A 116 12.50 -10.21 3.08
C PRO A 116 12.16 -11.22 4.18
N VAL A 117 13.18 -11.94 4.61
CA VAL A 117 13.16 -12.84 5.78
C VAL A 117 14.22 -12.37 6.77
N TYR A 118 14.16 -12.87 7.99
CA TYR A 118 15.22 -12.65 8.98
C TYR A 118 15.42 -13.87 9.86
N SER A 119 16.55 -13.88 10.57
CA SER A 119 16.79 -14.74 11.73
C SER A 119 17.05 -13.84 12.94
N TRP A 120 16.22 -13.94 13.97
CA TRP A 120 16.37 -13.17 15.21
C TRP A 120 17.14 -13.98 16.24
N ASN A 121 18.34 -13.53 16.59
CA ASN A 121 19.09 -14.06 17.74
C ASN A 121 18.63 -13.29 18.98
N GLY A 122 17.63 -13.83 19.67
CA GLY A 122 16.95 -13.21 20.80
C GLY A 122 17.47 -13.69 22.16
N GLN A 123 17.60 -12.76 23.09
CA GLN A 123 17.85 -12.99 24.51
C GLN A 123 16.75 -12.30 25.31
N LEU A 124 16.00 -13.08 26.09
CA LEU A 124 14.98 -12.58 27.00
C LEU A 124 15.46 -12.82 28.43
N LYS A 125 15.35 -11.80 29.28
CA LYS A 125 15.55 -11.91 30.72
C LYS A 125 14.32 -11.36 31.41
N ALA A 126 13.74 -12.14 32.31
CA ALA A 126 12.56 -11.77 33.07
C ALA A 126 12.78 -12.02 34.56
N THR A 127 12.31 -11.10 35.40
CA THR A 127 12.29 -11.26 36.85
C THR A 127 10.86 -11.27 37.35
N PHE A 128 10.48 -12.29 38.11
CA PHE A 128 9.17 -12.39 38.73
C PHE A 128 9.29 -12.11 40.22
N SER A 129 8.42 -11.26 40.75
CA SER A 129 8.27 -11.06 42.19
C SER A 129 7.69 -12.32 42.86
N GLU A 130 7.74 -12.34 44.19
CA GLU A 130 6.82 -13.18 44.95
C GLU A 130 5.37 -12.73 44.69
N ASP A 131 4.45 -13.68 44.61
CA ASP A 131 3.03 -13.46 44.28
C ASP A 131 2.18 -14.58 44.88
N ASP A 132 1.01 -14.26 45.41
CA ASP A 132 0.11 -15.20 46.07
C ASP A 132 -1.11 -15.46 45.18
N TYR A 133 -1.27 -16.70 44.74
CA TYR A 133 -2.49 -17.14 44.04
C TYR A 133 -3.52 -17.65 45.05
N PRO A 134 -4.82 -17.41 44.85
CA PRO A 134 -5.79 -17.51 45.92
C PRO A 134 -6.16 -18.98 46.23
N GLU A 135 -5.63 -19.52 47.32
CA GLU A 135 -5.92 -20.88 47.78
C GLU A 135 -7.37 -20.95 48.31
N HIS A 136 -8.26 -21.54 47.50
CA HIS A 136 -9.69 -21.68 47.80
C HIS A 136 -10.03 -23.13 48.17
N ASP A 137 -10.94 -23.32 49.12
CA ASP A 137 -11.51 -24.63 49.43
C ASP A 137 -12.08 -25.33 48.18
N GLY A 138 -11.72 -26.60 48.01
CA GLY A 138 -12.10 -27.42 46.86
C GLY A 138 -11.29 -27.18 45.58
N THR A 139 -10.32 -26.25 45.59
CA THR A 139 -9.41 -25.99 44.46
C THR A 139 -8.09 -26.73 44.62
N THR A 140 -7.75 -27.57 43.65
CA THR A 140 -6.44 -28.24 43.52
C THR A 140 -5.61 -27.50 42.49
N TYR A 141 -4.44 -27.01 42.92
CA TYR A 141 -3.42 -26.42 42.04
C TYR A 141 -2.49 -27.51 41.49
N GLY A 142 -2.14 -27.40 40.21
CA GLY A 142 -1.17 -28.26 39.54
C GLY A 142 0.24 -27.64 39.50
N GLU A 143 1.16 -28.33 38.83
CA GLU A 143 2.55 -27.87 38.71
C GLU A 143 2.64 -26.55 37.91
N ALA A 144 3.34 -25.57 38.46
CA ALA A 144 3.59 -24.29 37.81
C ALA A 144 4.55 -24.46 36.62
N TYR A 145 4.31 -23.70 35.56
CA TYR A 145 5.15 -23.70 34.36
C TYR A 145 5.38 -22.28 33.84
N ILE A 146 6.46 -22.10 33.11
CA ILE A 146 6.70 -20.88 32.32
C ILE A 146 6.16 -21.13 30.92
N ALA A 147 5.44 -20.15 30.36
CA ALA A 147 4.97 -20.18 28.98
C ALA A 147 5.51 -18.97 28.20
N LEU A 148 5.79 -19.18 26.91
CA LEU A 148 6.21 -18.16 25.95
C LEU A 148 5.38 -18.32 24.67
N GLY A 149 4.67 -17.26 24.28
CA GLY A 149 3.98 -17.19 22.99
C GLY A 149 4.94 -16.87 21.85
N VAL A 150 4.88 -17.67 20.77
CA VAL A 150 5.40 -17.32 19.44
C VAL A 150 4.35 -17.61 18.36
N SER A 151 4.04 -16.63 17.50
CA SER A 151 2.98 -16.79 16.48
C SER A 151 3.21 -17.96 15.53
N ASP A 152 4.47 -18.23 15.14
CA ASP A 152 4.82 -19.37 14.30
C ASP A 152 6.03 -20.14 14.82
N ALA A 153 5.76 -21.15 15.64
CA ALA A 153 6.76 -22.04 16.22
C ALA A 153 7.65 -22.77 15.21
N ARG A 154 7.29 -22.82 13.90
CA ARG A 154 8.16 -23.36 12.84
C ARG A 154 9.42 -22.52 12.61
N GLY A 155 9.39 -21.26 13.03
CA GLY A 155 10.56 -20.38 12.98
C GLY A 155 11.60 -20.66 14.05
N LEU A 156 11.31 -21.47 15.07
CA LEU A 156 12.29 -21.78 16.12
C LEU A 156 13.41 -22.66 15.54
N VAL A 157 14.64 -22.12 15.53
CA VAL A 157 15.82 -22.81 15.01
C VAL A 157 16.55 -23.50 16.17
N GLY A 158 16.67 -24.82 16.08
CA GLY A 158 17.26 -25.64 17.14
C GLY A 158 16.36 -25.74 18.38
N THR A 159 16.98 -25.98 19.53
CA THR A 159 16.28 -26.00 20.83
C THR A 159 16.69 -24.76 21.62
N PRO A 160 15.78 -23.85 21.96
CA PRO A 160 16.09 -22.69 22.79
C PRO A 160 16.65 -23.10 24.16
N ASN A 161 17.48 -22.25 24.74
CA ASN A 161 18.12 -22.48 26.02
C ASN A 161 17.35 -21.71 27.10
N LEU A 162 16.42 -22.37 27.79
CA LEU A 162 15.72 -21.82 28.95
C LEU A 162 16.49 -22.12 30.24
N ARG A 163 16.70 -21.10 31.05
CA ARG A 163 17.25 -21.20 32.40
C ARG A 163 16.32 -20.52 33.40
N VAL A 164 16.11 -21.17 34.53
CA VAL A 164 15.36 -20.62 35.67
C VAL A 164 16.28 -20.68 36.88
N ASP A 165 16.53 -19.53 37.50
CA ASP A 165 17.48 -19.37 38.62
C ASP A 165 18.85 -20.04 38.34
N GLY A 166 19.31 -19.86 37.09
CA GLY A 166 20.56 -20.41 36.57
C GLY A 166 20.51 -21.89 36.15
N GLN A 167 19.51 -22.67 36.57
CA GLN A 167 19.33 -24.07 36.20
C GLN A 167 18.68 -24.20 34.82
N GLN A 168 19.20 -25.09 33.97
CA GLN A 168 18.61 -25.31 32.63
C GLN A 168 17.33 -26.14 32.75
N VAL A 169 16.24 -25.68 32.13
CA VAL A 169 14.94 -26.36 32.17
C VAL A 169 14.54 -26.81 30.77
N LYS A 170 13.97 -28.02 30.66
CA LYS A 170 13.55 -28.59 29.38
C LYS A 170 12.27 -27.92 28.88
N LEU A 171 12.35 -27.32 27.69
CA LEU A 171 11.20 -26.81 26.96
C LEU A 171 10.38 -27.93 26.29
N LEU A 172 9.07 -27.71 26.22
CA LEU A 172 8.06 -28.53 25.59
C LEU A 172 7.25 -27.68 24.60
N PRO A 173 6.72 -28.26 23.50
CA PRO A 173 5.95 -27.53 22.50
C PRO A 173 4.54 -27.15 23.01
N GLY A 174 4.01 -26.04 22.50
CA GLY A 174 2.72 -25.48 22.89
C GLY A 174 2.82 -24.61 24.15
N VAL A 175 1.76 -23.85 24.46
CA VAL A 175 1.65 -22.99 25.65
C VAL A 175 0.85 -23.66 26.80
N ALA A 176 0.71 -24.99 26.72
CA ALA A 176 -0.20 -25.81 27.51
C ALA A 176 -1.60 -25.19 27.60
N GLY A 177 -1.96 -24.60 28.73
CA GLY A 177 -3.28 -24.03 29.00
C GLY A 177 -3.42 -22.53 28.75
N ALA A 178 -2.32 -21.80 28.59
CA ALA A 178 -2.31 -20.35 28.42
C ALA A 178 -2.66 -19.94 26.98
N SER A 179 -3.88 -20.27 26.53
CA SER A 179 -4.37 -20.05 25.16
C SER A 179 -4.29 -18.60 24.68
N ALA A 180 -4.31 -17.62 25.58
CA ALA A 180 -4.09 -16.19 25.30
C ALA A 180 -2.71 -15.90 24.65
N LEU A 181 -1.69 -16.74 24.91
CA LEU A 181 -0.38 -16.67 24.25
C LEU A 181 -0.41 -17.25 22.82
N GLY A 182 -1.49 -17.94 22.44
CA GLY A 182 -1.70 -18.55 21.14
C GLY A 182 -0.90 -19.85 20.96
N ARG A 183 0.18 -19.79 20.18
CA ARG A 183 1.11 -20.90 19.94
C ARG A 183 2.43 -20.56 20.63
N GLY A 184 3.28 -21.56 20.90
CA GLY A 184 4.50 -21.26 21.64
C GLY A 184 5.21 -22.46 22.24
N LEU A 185 5.87 -22.20 23.36
CA LEU A 185 6.62 -23.15 24.17
C LEU A 185 6.22 -23.02 25.64
N HIS A 186 6.40 -24.09 26.41
CA HIS A 186 6.30 -24.06 27.87
C HIS A 186 7.37 -24.92 28.52
N ALA A 187 7.61 -24.72 29.81
CA ALA A 187 8.50 -25.55 30.61
C ALA A 187 7.93 -25.69 32.03
N PRO A 188 7.62 -26.90 32.51
CA PRO A 188 7.27 -27.12 33.91
C PRO A 188 8.46 -26.79 34.80
N VAL A 189 8.22 -26.13 35.93
CA VAL A 189 9.27 -25.75 36.88
C VAL A 189 8.88 -26.15 38.30
N ALA A 190 9.40 -27.29 38.73
CA ALA A 190 9.27 -27.77 40.09
C ALA A 190 9.81 -26.72 41.10
N GLY A 191 9.06 -26.48 42.17
CA GLY A 191 9.48 -25.66 43.30
C GLY A 191 9.25 -24.14 43.20
N ILE A 192 8.75 -23.61 42.08
CA ILE A 192 8.30 -22.20 42.05
C ILE A 192 7.03 -22.03 42.89
N ALA A 193 6.03 -22.90 42.68
CA ALA A 193 4.84 -22.95 43.52
C ALA A 193 5.18 -23.67 44.84
N ARG A 194 4.90 -23.00 45.96
CA ARG A 194 5.08 -23.53 47.32
C ARG A 194 3.74 -24.00 47.88
N SER A 195 3.78 -24.90 48.86
CA SER A 195 2.62 -25.25 49.68
C SER A 195 2.12 -24.00 50.43
N GLY A 196 0.84 -23.64 50.27
CA GLY A 196 0.24 -22.43 50.88
C GLY A 196 -0.09 -21.29 49.91
N GLY A 197 -0.12 -21.53 48.59
CA GLY A 197 -0.62 -20.54 47.62
C GLY A 197 0.41 -19.57 47.03
N THR A 198 1.69 -19.66 47.40
CA THR A 198 2.71 -18.66 47.01
C THR A 198 3.60 -19.12 45.86
N LEU A 199 3.84 -18.24 44.89
CA LEU A 199 4.90 -18.35 43.88
C LEU A 199 6.16 -17.62 44.36
N ALA A 200 7.25 -18.37 44.57
CA ALA A 200 8.54 -17.82 44.95
C ALA A 200 9.05 -16.77 43.93
N ALA A 201 9.74 -15.72 44.37
CA ALA A 201 10.49 -14.85 43.45
C ALA A 201 11.49 -15.69 42.62
N SER A 202 11.60 -15.41 41.31
CA SER A 202 12.47 -16.19 40.41
C SER A 202 12.96 -15.36 39.21
N SER A 203 14.07 -15.80 38.63
CA SER A 203 14.71 -15.24 37.45
C SER A 203 14.64 -16.22 36.28
N VAL A 204 14.30 -15.72 35.09
CA VAL A 204 14.15 -16.51 33.87
C VAL A 204 15.00 -15.91 32.77
N GLU A 205 15.91 -16.71 32.21
CA GLU A 205 16.72 -16.35 31.04
C GLU A 205 16.39 -17.30 29.89
N LEU A 206 16.16 -16.76 28.69
CA LEU A 206 15.89 -17.54 27.50
C LEU A 206 16.72 -17.01 26.32
N GLU A 207 17.57 -17.87 25.77
CA GLU A 207 18.27 -17.63 24.52
C GLU A 207 17.60 -18.44 23.40
N LEU A 208 17.23 -17.78 22.31
CA LEU A 208 16.52 -18.43 21.20
C LEU A 208 16.93 -17.84 19.85
N GLN A 209 16.87 -18.68 18.81
CA GLN A 209 16.96 -18.23 17.43
C GLN A 209 15.59 -18.41 16.76
N LEU A 210 15.01 -17.33 16.25
CA LEU A 210 13.67 -17.29 15.66
C LEU A 210 13.71 -16.71 14.26
N ASP A 211 13.49 -17.56 13.26
CA ASP A 211 13.28 -17.16 11.89
C ASP A 211 11.88 -16.58 11.68
N GLY A 212 11.78 -15.55 10.84
CA GLY A 212 10.52 -14.93 10.47
C GLY A 212 10.58 -14.21 9.12
N SER A 213 9.45 -13.65 8.72
CA SER A 213 9.30 -12.87 7.49
C SER A 213 8.54 -11.57 7.73
N ARG A 214 8.82 -10.54 6.91
CA ARG A 214 8.27 -9.17 6.96
C ARG A 214 8.49 -8.39 8.27
N SER A 215 8.05 -8.88 9.42
CA SER A 215 8.12 -8.16 10.70
C SER A 215 8.37 -9.08 11.90
N LEU A 216 8.97 -8.49 12.94
CA LEU A 216 9.03 -9.00 14.30
C LEU A 216 8.21 -8.06 15.19
N SER A 217 7.31 -8.60 16.00
CA SER A 217 6.63 -7.88 17.06
C SER A 217 6.84 -8.50 18.43
N VAL A 218 6.78 -7.68 19.47
CA VAL A 218 7.00 -8.06 20.86
C VAL A 218 5.90 -7.42 21.71
N VAL A 219 5.21 -8.19 22.52
CA VAL A 219 4.15 -7.70 23.41
C VAL A 219 4.76 -7.38 24.79
N PRO A 220 4.69 -6.12 25.27
CA PRO A 220 5.29 -5.70 26.53
C PRO A 220 4.42 -6.11 27.72
N VAL A 221 4.50 -7.38 28.13
CA VAL A 221 3.64 -7.92 29.20
C VAL A 221 4.17 -7.67 30.62
N GLY A 222 5.41 -7.24 30.82
CA GLY A 222 5.96 -6.97 32.14
C GLY A 222 5.55 -5.62 32.74
N ASP A 223 5.92 -5.36 34.00
CA ASP A 223 5.68 -4.04 34.62
C ASP A 223 6.65 -2.96 34.14
N ASP A 224 7.93 -3.33 33.98
CA ASP A 224 8.93 -2.59 33.21
C ASP A 224 9.42 -3.44 32.03
N ASN A 225 9.22 -2.96 30.79
CA ASN A 225 9.63 -3.65 29.57
C ASN A 225 10.72 -2.84 28.86
N GLN A 226 11.90 -3.44 28.69
CA GLN A 226 13.02 -2.85 27.98
C GLN A 226 13.34 -3.71 26.75
N ILE A 227 13.09 -3.17 25.56
CA ILE A 227 13.24 -3.90 24.30
C ILE A 227 14.34 -3.22 23.49
N ALA A 228 15.34 -3.98 23.03
CA ALA A 228 16.49 -3.47 22.27
C ALA A 228 16.75 -4.35 21.03
N LEU A 229 16.44 -3.82 19.84
CA LEU A 229 16.57 -4.55 18.57
C LEU A 229 17.59 -3.84 17.68
N ARG A 230 18.55 -4.62 17.17
CA ARG A 230 19.52 -4.16 16.16
C ARG A 230 19.43 -5.00 14.90
N SER A 231 19.75 -4.42 13.75
CA SER A 231 19.83 -5.14 12.47
C SER A 231 20.79 -4.45 11.52
N SER A 232 21.34 -5.19 10.55
CA SER A 232 22.01 -4.61 9.39
C SER A 232 21.07 -4.17 8.26
N TRP A 233 19.74 -4.21 8.48
CA TRP A 233 18.75 -3.74 7.50
C TRP A 233 18.64 -2.19 7.52
N PRO A 234 18.94 -1.47 6.43
CA PRO A 234 19.00 0.00 6.43
C PRO A 234 17.63 0.70 6.35
N HIS A 235 16.54 -0.05 6.16
CA HIS A 235 15.19 0.50 5.93
C HIS A 235 14.12 -0.13 6.84
N PRO A 236 14.23 0.00 8.17
CA PRO A 236 13.18 -0.41 9.09
C PRO A 236 11.94 0.48 8.95
N SER A 237 10.77 -0.11 9.16
CA SER A 237 9.56 0.62 9.53
C SER A 237 9.16 0.23 10.96
N PHE A 238 8.93 1.23 11.80
CA PHE A 238 8.50 1.06 13.19
C PHE A 238 6.99 1.25 13.27
N ALA A 239 6.29 0.29 13.87
CA ALA A 239 4.84 0.22 13.94
C ALA A 239 4.39 -0.41 15.27
N GLY A 240 3.09 -0.67 15.42
CA GLY A 240 2.48 -1.15 16.66
C GLY A 240 2.06 -0.01 17.57
N ALA A 241 1.77 -0.32 18.84
CA ALA A 241 1.26 0.63 19.83
C ALA A 241 2.30 1.68 20.26
N PHE A 242 3.58 1.28 20.35
CA PHE A 242 4.66 2.15 20.83
C PHE A 242 5.80 2.24 19.82
N LEU A 243 6.15 3.46 19.44
CA LEU A 243 7.36 3.76 18.68
C LEU A 243 8.59 3.76 19.61
N PRO A 244 9.79 3.43 19.10
CA PRO A 244 10.99 3.39 19.93
C PRO A 244 11.34 4.77 20.50
N ASN A 245 11.65 4.81 21.80
CA ASN A 245 12.11 5.98 22.54
C ASN A 245 13.44 6.50 21.98
N GLU A 246 14.34 5.59 21.62
CA GLU A 246 15.60 5.90 20.95
C GLU A 246 15.72 5.09 19.65
N ARG A 247 16.15 5.72 18.56
CA ARG A 247 16.50 5.02 17.32
C ARG A 247 17.65 5.66 16.57
N ARG A 248 18.56 4.85 16.04
CA ARG A 248 19.51 5.19 14.98
C ARG A 248 19.17 4.36 13.76
N VAL A 249 19.07 5.02 12.60
CA VAL A 249 18.88 4.36 11.30
C VAL A 249 19.88 4.99 10.33
N ASP A 250 20.69 4.16 9.69
CA ASP A 250 21.75 4.56 8.78
C ASP A 250 21.94 3.51 7.68
N ALA A 251 22.90 3.74 6.76
CA ALA A 251 23.13 2.83 5.62
C ALA A 251 23.73 1.47 6.02
N GLN A 252 24.20 1.31 7.26
CA GLN A 252 24.71 0.04 7.81
C GLN A 252 23.62 -0.75 8.54
N GLY A 253 22.50 -0.11 8.94
CA GLY A 253 21.40 -0.78 9.62
C GLY A 253 20.58 0.10 10.55
N PHE A 254 20.06 -0.51 11.62
CA PHE A 254 19.38 0.19 12.71
C PHE A 254 19.73 -0.35 14.10
N ASP A 255 19.58 0.52 15.10
CA ASP A 255 19.53 0.23 16.54
C ASP A 255 18.29 0.96 17.09
N ALA A 256 17.39 0.25 17.75
CA ALA A 256 16.13 0.79 18.25
C ALA A 256 15.81 0.26 19.64
N ARG A 257 15.32 1.14 20.52
CA ARG A 257 15.07 0.85 21.93
C ARG A 257 13.71 1.35 22.37
N TRP A 258 13.00 0.52 23.12
CA TRP A 258 11.72 0.83 23.75
C TRP A 258 11.84 0.65 25.27
N ALA A 259 11.20 1.54 26.01
CA ALA A 259 10.89 1.42 27.42
C ALA A 259 9.37 1.60 27.59
N VAL A 260 8.66 0.53 27.96
CA VAL A 260 7.20 0.50 28.10
C VAL A 260 6.84 -0.01 29.49
N SER A 261 6.10 0.78 30.26
CA SER A 261 5.57 0.36 31.57
C SER A 261 4.16 -0.23 31.41
N SER A 262 3.76 -1.16 32.29
CA SER A 262 2.38 -1.66 32.37
C SER A 262 1.36 -0.53 32.57
N LEU A 263 1.73 0.59 33.22
CA LEU A 263 0.89 1.79 33.33
C LEU A 263 0.56 2.47 31.98
N ALA A 264 1.26 2.11 30.91
CA ALA A 264 1.06 2.65 29.55
C ALA A 264 0.53 1.61 28.56
N SER A 265 0.33 0.34 28.96
CA SER A 265 -0.08 -0.74 28.07
C SER A 265 -1.05 -1.72 28.73
N ASP A 266 -2.21 -1.93 28.11
CA ASP A 266 -3.23 -2.88 28.56
C ASP A 266 -2.85 -4.36 28.26
N ALA A 267 -1.58 -4.63 27.90
CA ALA A 267 -1.10 -5.96 27.52
C ALA A 267 -1.36 -7.01 28.60
N GLN A 268 -1.20 -6.65 29.88
CA GLN A 268 -1.47 -7.55 31.00
C GLN A 268 -2.96 -7.86 31.14
N GLN A 269 -3.84 -6.85 31.03
CA GLN A 269 -5.28 -7.04 31.11
C GLN A 269 -5.79 -7.94 29.97
N ARG A 270 -5.40 -7.63 28.73
CA ARG A 270 -5.79 -8.43 27.55
C ARG A 270 -5.28 -9.88 27.62
N LEU A 271 -4.09 -10.10 28.20
CA LEU A 271 -3.56 -11.44 28.43
C LEU A 271 -4.42 -12.26 29.40
N HIS A 272 -5.00 -11.62 30.43
CA HIS A 272 -5.93 -12.28 31.37
C HIS A 272 -7.31 -12.52 30.76
N GLU A 273 -7.80 -11.57 29.95
CA GLU A 273 -9.09 -11.66 29.28
C GLU A 273 -9.09 -12.65 28.09
N GLY A 274 -7.90 -13.03 27.59
CA GLY A 274 -7.74 -13.88 26.41
C GLY A 274 -7.94 -13.13 25.09
N ASP A 275 -7.78 -11.81 25.13
CA ASP A 275 -8.11 -10.86 24.07
C ASP A 275 -6.93 -10.62 23.10
N ASP A 276 -7.14 -9.88 22.01
CA ASP A 276 -6.08 -9.69 21.00
C ASP A 276 -4.92 -8.83 21.51
N LEU A 277 -3.73 -9.45 21.57
CA LEU A 277 -2.47 -8.84 21.99
C LEU A 277 -1.75 -8.06 20.88
N ASP A 278 -2.11 -8.19 19.59
CA ASP A 278 -1.45 -7.46 18.50
C ASP A 278 -1.56 -5.94 18.68
N ALA A 279 -2.71 -5.47 19.19
CA ALA A 279 -2.98 -4.06 19.42
C ALA A 279 -2.08 -3.40 20.49
N GLN A 280 -1.34 -4.17 21.29
CA GLN A 280 -0.40 -3.68 22.32
C GLN A 280 1.07 -3.93 21.95
N ALA A 281 1.35 -4.62 20.84
CA ALA A 281 2.71 -4.98 20.49
C ALA A 281 3.54 -3.77 20.00
N VAL A 282 4.85 -3.79 20.25
CA VAL A 282 5.82 -3.01 19.46
C VAL A 282 6.21 -3.82 18.23
N GLN A 283 6.39 -3.18 17.08
CA GLN A 283 6.67 -3.88 15.82
C GLN A 283 7.80 -3.22 15.02
N VAL A 284 8.69 -4.05 14.49
CA VAL A 284 9.68 -3.67 13.48
C VAL A 284 9.43 -4.46 12.20
N SER A 285 9.28 -3.77 11.07
CA SER A 285 9.11 -4.37 9.75
C SER A 285 10.33 -4.08 8.86
N LEU A 286 10.80 -5.10 8.14
CA LEU A 286 11.81 -4.97 7.09
C LEU A 286 11.09 -4.57 5.79
N VAL A 287 11.01 -3.27 5.55
CA VAL A 287 10.36 -2.72 4.35
C VAL A 287 11.38 -2.63 3.21
N ASP A 288 11.00 -3.09 2.02
CA ASP A 288 11.72 -2.76 0.78
C ASP A 288 11.29 -1.35 0.32
N PRO A 289 12.16 -0.34 0.39
CA PRO A 289 11.79 1.04 0.04
C PRO A 289 11.63 1.24 -1.47
N VAL A 290 12.10 0.30 -2.30
CA VAL A 290 11.96 0.35 -3.76
C VAL A 290 11.00 -0.74 -4.21
N ASP A 291 9.85 -0.85 -3.52
CA ASP A 291 8.75 -1.69 -3.97
C ASP A 291 8.26 -1.25 -5.35
N THR A 292 8.74 -1.99 -6.34
CA THR A 292 8.46 -1.83 -7.77
C THR A 292 6.96 -1.77 -8.05
N TYR A 293 6.14 -2.56 -7.35
CA TYR A 293 4.70 -2.62 -7.60
C TYR A 293 3.97 -1.41 -7.00
N THR A 294 4.38 -0.94 -5.83
CA THR A 294 3.90 0.32 -5.24
C THR A 294 4.27 1.53 -6.10
N GLN A 295 5.50 1.57 -6.63
CA GLN A 295 5.95 2.64 -7.52
C GLN A 295 5.25 2.58 -8.90
N ALA A 296 4.99 1.39 -9.44
CA ALA A 296 4.20 1.20 -10.65
C ALA A 296 2.72 1.58 -10.47
N ASP A 297 2.09 1.23 -9.34
CA ASP A 297 0.73 1.67 -9.00
C ASP A 297 0.64 3.21 -8.98
N ARG A 298 1.55 3.89 -8.25
CA ARG A 298 1.66 5.36 -8.26
C ARG A 298 1.84 5.91 -9.68
N ALA A 299 2.71 5.29 -10.50
CA ALA A 299 2.94 5.71 -11.88
C ALA A 299 1.65 5.60 -12.72
N SER A 300 0.91 4.50 -12.59
CA SER A 300 -0.36 4.29 -13.29
C SER A 300 -1.48 5.23 -12.80
N LYS A 301 -1.45 5.63 -11.52
CA LYS A 301 -2.34 6.64 -10.93
C LYS A 301 -2.11 8.00 -11.57
N TYR A 302 -0.85 8.43 -11.67
CA TYR A 302 -0.48 9.66 -12.38
C TYR A 302 -0.55 9.53 -13.91
N GLY A 303 -0.63 8.31 -14.46
CA GLY A 303 -0.76 8.04 -15.89
C GLY A 303 -1.98 8.68 -16.56
N VAL A 304 -3.08 8.88 -15.82
CA VAL A 304 -4.27 9.59 -16.32
C VAL A 304 -3.95 11.07 -16.56
N LEU A 305 -3.33 11.73 -15.58
CA LEU A 305 -2.85 13.12 -15.71
C LEU A 305 -1.88 13.21 -16.89
N PHE A 306 -0.94 12.28 -16.97
CA PHE A 306 0.09 12.21 -18.02
C PHE A 306 -0.50 12.12 -19.43
N VAL A 307 -1.53 11.28 -19.64
CA VAL A 307 -2.26 11.20 -20.92
C VAL A 307 -3.01 12.50 -21.21
N VAL A 308 -3.87 12.97 -20.30
CA VAL A 308 -4.66 14.21 -20.49
C VAL A 308 -3.76 15.39 -20.88
N LEU A 309 -2.65 15.53 -20.16
CA LEU A 309 -1.68 16.60 -20.34
C LEU A 309 -0.91 16.51 -21.66
N THR A 310 -0.52 15.30 -22.09
CA THR A 310 0.09 15.10 -23.41
C THR A 310 -0.87 15.51 -24.53
N PHE A 311 -2.15 15.15 -24.40
CA PHE A 311 -3.19 15.52 -25.36
C PHE A 311 -3.51 17.02 -25.36
N VAL A 312 -3.55 17.68 -24.20
CA VAL A 312 -3.63 19.15 -24.12
C VAL A 312 -2.44 19.80 -24.83
N GLY A 313 -1.23 19.25 -24.65
CA GLY A 313 -0.03 19.67 -25.38
C GLY A 313 -0.19 19.61 -26.90
N PHE A 314 -0.71 18.50 -27.44
CA PHE A 314 -1.01 18.39 -28.86
C PHE A 314 -2.08 19.37 -29.33
N ILE A 315 -3.17 19.55 -28.57
CA ILE A 315 -4.24 20.50 -28.91
C ILE A 315 -3.68 21.92 -29.01
N LEU A 316 -2.88 22.35 -28.03
CA LEU A 316 -2.23 23.66 -28.05
C LEU A 316 -1.28 23.79 -29.25
N PHE A 317 -0.52 22.73 -29.57
CA PHE A 317 0.35 22.73 -30.74
C PHE A 317 -0.42 22.78 -32.08
N GLU A 318 -1.54 22.05 -32.20
CA GLU A 318 -2.44 22.10 -33.37
C GLU A 318 -3.00 23.52 -33.57
N LEU A 319 -3.47 24.15 -32.48
CA LEU A 319 -3.98 25.53 -32.49
C LEU A 319 -2.91 26.54 -32.95
N ILE A 320 -1.69 26.45 -32.44
CA ILE A 320 -0.60 27.41 -32.73
C ILE A 320 -0.03 27.21 -34.14
N LYS A 321 0.06 25.97 -34.64
CA LYS A 321 0.70 25.65 -35.94
C LYS A 321 -0.27 25.38 -37.07
N SER A 322 -1.58 25.39 -36.81
CA SER A 322 -2.67 25.20 -37.78
C SER A 322 -2.54 23.97 -38.69
N LEU A 323 -1.79 22.96 -38.21
CA LEU A 323 -1.62 21.66 -38.84
C LEU A 323 -2.90 20.82 -38.66
N ARG A 324 -3.18 19.92 -39.59
CA ARG A 324 -4.32 18.98 -39.48
C ARG A 324 -3.79 17.59 -39.16
N ILE A 325 -3.73 17.26 -37.87
CA ILE A 325 -3.35 15.93 -37.40
C ILE A 325 -4.58 15.01 -37.52
N HIS A 326 -4.40 13.79 -38.02
CA HIS A 326 -5.49 12.83 -38.19
C HIS A 326 -5.81 12.14 -36.84
N PRO A 327 -7.10 11.88 -36.49
CA PRO A 327 -7.45 11.21 -35.23
C PRO A 327 -6.72 9.88 -34.96
N LEU A 328 -6.39 9.12 -36.02
CA LEU A 328 -5.58 7.90 -35.90
C LEU A 328 -4.17 8.17 -35.32
N GLN A 329 -3.56 9.31 -35.66
CA GLN A 329 -2.21 9.67 -35.19
C GLN A 329 -2.22 9.99 -33.69
N TYR A 330 -3.28 10.67 -33.23
CA TYR A 330 -3.56 10.87 -31.80
C TYR A 330 -3.71 9.53 -31.06
N LEU A 331 -4.44 8.56 -31.63
CA LEU A 331 -4.58 7.22 -31.05
C LEU A 331 -3.23 6.48 -30.96
N MET A 332 -2.41 6.53 -32.01
CA MET A 332 -1.08 5.88 -32.02
C MET A 332 -0.14 6.47 -30.97
N VAL A 333 -0.13 7.80 -30.80
CA VAL A 333 0.64 8.42 -29.72
C VAL A 333 0.13 8.01 -28.36
N GLY A 334 -1.19 8.07 -28.13
CA GLY A 334 -1.78 7.64 -26.86
C GLY A 334 -1.49 6.17 -26.51
N LEU A 335 -1.50 5.28 -27.50
CA LEU A 335 -1.13 3.88 -27.31
C LEU A 335 0.37 3.73 -26.95
N ALA A 336 1.26 4.54 -27.52
CA ALA A 336 2.67 4.57 -27.10
C ALA A 336 2.84 5.02 -25.63
N LEU A 337 2.03 5.98 -25.15
CA LEU A 337 2.02 6.36 -23.73
C LEU A 337 1.50 5.22 -22.83
N ALA A 338 0.55 4.41 -23.30
CA ALA A 338 0.11 3.23 -22.56
C ALA A 338 1.20 2.14 -22.51
N ILE A 339 1.88 1.89 -23.64
CA ILE A 339 2.99 0.92 -23.75
C ILE A 339 4.16 1.29 -22.81
N PHE A 340 4.41 2.57 -22.55
CA PHE A 340 5.41 2.99 -21.56
C PHE A 340 5.20 2.34 -20.18
N PHE A 341 3.96 2.27 -19.68
CA PHE A 341 3.69 1.67 -18.37
C PHE A 341 3.88 0.14 -18.38
N LEU A 342 3.57 -0.54 -19.50
CA LEU A 342 3.86 -1.97 -19.65
C LEU A 342 5.37 -2.25 -19.67
N LEU A 343 6.14 -1.44 -20.40
CA LEU A 343 7.61 -1.53 -20.42
C LEU A 343 8.20 -1.23 -19.04
N LEU A 344 7.70 -0.20 -18.35
CA LEU A 344 8.12 0.16 -17.00
C LEU A 344 8.00 -1.04 -16.05
N ILE A 345 6.81 -1.65 -15.97
CA ILE A 345 6.55 -2.81 -15.11
C ILE A 345 7.47 -3.98 -15.49
N SER A 346 7.40 -4.44 -16.75
CA SER A 346 8.14 -5.62 -17.23
C SER A 346 9.66 -5.49 -17.03
N LEU A 347 10.21 -4.30 -17.25
CA LEU A 347 11.64 -4.05 -17.08
C LEU A 347 12.03 -3.87 -15.60
N SER A 348 11.18 -3.27 -14.78
CA SER A 348 11.42 -3.08 -13.34
C SER A 348 11.40 -4.38 -12.51
N GLU A 349 10.84 -5.47 -13.06
CA GLU A 349 10.97 -6.81 -12.49
C GLU A 349 12.38 -7.42 -12.66
N HIS A 350 13.19 -6.87 -13.58
CA HIS A 350 14.51 -7.39 -13.96
C HIS A 350 15.67 -6.47 -13.56
N ILE A 351 15.47 -5.14 -13.57
CA ILE A 351 16.47 -4.13 -13.22
C ILE A 351 15.88 -3.08 -12.27
N ALA A 352 16.74 -2.28 -11.63
CA ALA A 352 16.30 -1.26 -10.67
C ALA A 352 15.29 -0.27 -11.28
N PHE A 353 14.26 0.10 -10.51
CA PHE A 353 13.12 0.89 -11.01
C PHE A 353 13.52 2.16 -11.77
N TRP A 354 14.53 2.92 -11.29
CA TRP A 354 14.99 4.13 -11.96
C TRP A 354 15.61 3.86 -13.36
N GLN A 355 16.27 2.71 -13.53
CA GLN A 355 16.83 2.27 -14.82
C GLN A 355 15.70 1.83 -15.76
N ALA A 356 14.76 1.04 -15.24
CA ALA A 356 13.57 0.63 -15.98
C ALA A 356 12.74 1.83 -16.45
N TYR A 357 12.59 2.85 -15.60
CA TYR A 357 11.96 4.12 -15.93
C TYR A 357 12.70 4.86 -17.04
N LEU A 358 14.01 5.05 -16.89
CA LEU A 358 14.83 5.77 -17.88
C LEU A 358 14.79 5.10 -19.26
N VAL A 359 14.99 3.78 -19.32
CA VAL A 359 14.97 3.02 -20.58
C VAL A 359 13.58 3.06 -21.22
N SER A 360 12.51 2.87 -20.45
CA SER A 360 11.14 2.89 -20.95
C SER A 360 10.74 4.29 -21.46
N ALA A 361 11.13 5.33 -20.73
CA ALA A 361 10.89 6.72 -21.12
C ALA A 361 11.67 7.08 -22.40
N LEU A 362 12.96 6.75 -22.48
CA LEU A 362 13.78 7.01 -23.68
C LEU A 362 13.25 6.27 -24.91
N ALA A 363 12.85 5.00 -24.77
CA ALA A 363 12.23 4.24 -25.85
C ALA A 363 10.91 4.87 -26.34
N CYS A 364 10.03 5.27 -25.41
CA CYS A 364 8.75 5.87 -25.73
C CYS A 364 8.88 7.29 -26.32
N ILE A 365 9.78 8.13 -25.78
CA ILE A 365 10.08 9.47 -26.30
C ILE A 365 10.72 9.36 -27.69
N GLY A 366 11.70 8.47 -27.87
CA GLY A 366 12.39 8.27 -29.15
C GLY A 366 11.43 7.82 -30.27
N LEU A 367 10.57 6.84 -29.98
CA LEU A 367 9.54 6.37 -30.90
C LEU A 367 8.60 7.52 -31.34
N GLN A 368 8.10 8.30 -30.37
CA GLN A 368 7.23 9.44 -30.65
C GLN A 368 7.95 10.56 -31.41
N ALA A 369 9.21 10.84 -31.08
CA ALA A 369 10.02 11.86 -31.74
C ALA A 369 10.21 11.55 -33.24
N VAL A 370 10.57 10.31 -33.58
CA VAL A 370 10.75 9.85 -34.96
C VAL A 370 9.42 9.85 -35.72
N TYR A 371 8.35 9.32 -35.10
CA TYR A 371 7.01 9.31 -35.70
C TYR A 371 6.53 10.72 -36.05
N LEU A 372 6.63 11.66 -35.10
CA LEU A 372 6.14 13.02 -35.25
C LEU A 372 7.05 13.89 -36.12
N ALA A 373 8.36 13.65 -36.16
CA ALA A 373 9.25 14.30 -37.11
C ALA A 373 8.78 14.08 -38.56
N ASN A 374 8.37 12.85 -38.88
CA ASN A 374 7.86 12.47 -40.19
C ASN A 374 6.43 13.01 -40.43
N VAL A 375 5.50 12.82 -39.48
CA VAL A 375 4.11 13.29 -39.61
C VAL A 375 4.02 14.82 -39.74
N LEU A 376 4.86 15.58 -39.03
CA LEU A 376 4.89 17.04 -39.09
C LEU A 376 5.81 17.58 -40.20
N GLY A 377 6.45 16.71 -41.00
CA GLY A 377 7.27 17.06 -42.16
C GLY A 377 8.55 17.86 -41.86
N HIS A 378 9.00 17.93 -40.60
CA HIS A 378 10.22 18.66 -40.24
C HIS A 378 10.79 18.20 -38.89
N TRP A 379 12.04 17.72 -38.89
CA TRP A 379 12.71 17.14 -37.71
C TRP A 379 12.70 18.03 -36.45
N LYS A 380 12.99 19.33 -36.59
CA LYS A 380 12.90 20.33 -35.49
C LYS A 380 11.54 20.33 -34.75
N ARG A 381 10.43 19.99 -35.42
CA ARG A 381 9.10 19.90 -34.79
C ARG A 381 8.98 18.64 -33.92
N GLY A 382 9.47 17.50 -34.43
CA GLY A 382 9.59 16.25 -33.65
C GLY A 382 10.51 16.42 -32.43
N LEU A 383 11.64 17.11 -32.58
CA LEU A 383 12.56 17.40 -31.47
C LEU A 383 11.92 18.31 -30.40
N GLY A 384 11.18 19.36 -30.80
CA GLY A 384 10.45 20.21 -29.86
C GLY A 384 9.39 19.44 -29.07
N PHE A 385 8.72 18.47 -29.69
CA PHE A 385 7.79 17.58 -29.00
C PHE A 385 8.51 16.59 -28.07
N ALA A 386 9.64 16.01 -28.50
CA ALA A 386 10.48 15.15 -27.67
C ALA A 386 10.96 15.87 -26.40
N ALA A 387 11.35 17.15 -26.52
CA ALA A 387 11.72 17.99 -25.38
C ALA A 387 10.53 18.21 -24.42
N MET A 388 9.33 18.49 -24.94
CA MET A 388 8.11 18.61 -24.12
C MET A 388 7.82 17.31 -23.35
N LEU A 389 7.87 16.15 -24.02
CA LEU A 389 7.72 14.86 -23.35
C LEU A 389 8.82 14.62 -22.31
N THR A 390 10.08 14.99 -22.60
CA THR A 390 11.19 14.79 -21.67
C THR A 390 10.96 15.57 -20.36
N VAL A 391 10.47 16.81 -20.44
CA VAL A 391 10.06 17.60 -19.27
C VAL A 391 8.91 16.91 -18.53
N LEU A 392 7.93 16.38 -19.26
CA LEU A 392 6.76 15.72 -18.68
C LEU A 392 7.10 14.39 -17.97
N TYR A 393 7.94 13.55 -18.57
CA TYR A 393 8.49 12.34 -17.95
C TYR A 393 9.39 12.70 -16.75
N GLY A 394 10.24 13.73 -16.86
CA GLY A 394 11.05 14.21 -15.73
C GLY A 394 10.18 14.65 -14.53
N ALA A 395 9.09 15.38 -14.78
CA ALA A 395 8.13 15.78 -13.75
C ALA A 395 7.40 14.56 -13.14
N LEU A 396 6.99 13.58 -13.97
CA LEU A 396 6.39 12.33 -13.49
C LEU A 396 7.35 11.52 -12.61
N TYR A 397 8.64 11.45 -12.96
CA TYR A 397 9.65 10.80 -12.13
C TYR A 397 9.84 11.52 -10.78
N GLY A 398 9.85 12.86 -10.78
CA GLY A 398 9.88 13.65 -9.54
C GLY A 398 8.69 13.36 -8.61
N LEU A 399 7.48 13.22 -9.17
CA LEU A 399 6.29 12.80 -8.42
C LEU A 399 6.41 11.40 -7.81
N LEU A 400 7.08 10.48 -8.50
CA LEU A 400 7.25 9.09 -8.05
C LEU A 400 8.25 8.96 -6.90
N VAL A 401 9.35 9.70 -6.96
CA VAL A 401 10.37 9.72 -5.90
C VAL A 401 9.86 10.45 -4.65
N SER A 402 9.01 11.46 -4.81
CA SER A 402 8.51 12.29 -3.72
C SER A 402 7.27 11.71 -3.01
N GLU A 403 7.44 10.55 -2.35
CA GLU A 403 6.39 9.87 -1.57
C GLU A 403 5.57 10.80 -0.67
N ASN A 404 6.23 11.55 0.23
CA ASN A 404 5.55 12.38 1.22
C ASN A 404 4.97 13.70 0.68
N ASN A 405 5.40 14.17 -0.50
CA ASN A 405 4.95 15.46 -1.07
C ASN A 405 4.24 15.33 -2.43
N ALA A 406 3.77 14.14 -2.79
CA ALA A 406 3.21 13.88 -4.12
C ALA A 406 2.01 14.78 -4.47
N LEU A 407 1.13 15.09 -3.49
CA LEU A 407 0.01 16.03 -3.68
C LEU A 407 0.48 17.48 -3.91
N LEU A 408 1.51 17.92 -3.18
CA LEU A 408 2.08 19.27 -3.32
C LEU A 408 2.77 19.43 -4.67
N MET A 409 3.64 18.48 -5.04
CA MET A 409 4.29 18.50 -6.36
C MET A 409 3.27 18.35 -7.50
N GLY A 410 2.23 17.52 -7.34
CA GLY A 410 1.22 17.29 -8.38
C GLY A 410 0.33 18.51 -8.61
N SER A 411 -0.10 19.18 -7.55
CA SER A 411 -0.87 20.43 -7.64
C SER A 411 -0.03 21.59 -8.18
N LEU A 412 1.24 21.72 -7.77
CA LEU A 412 2.17 22.72 -8.30
C LEU A 412 2.46 22.49 -9.80
N LEU A 413 2.67 21.24 -10.22
CA LEU A 413 2.84 20.86 -11.62
C LEU A 413 1.62 21.28 -12.45
N LEU A 414 0.42 20.90 -12.01
CA LEU A 414 -0.86 21.29 -12.63
C LEU A 414 -1.02 22.82 -12.73
N PHE A 415 -0.68 23.55 -11.67
CA PHE A 415 -0.74 25.01 -11.63
C PHE A 415 0.21 25.66 -12.64
N VAL A 416 1.48 25.24 -12.67
CA VAL A 416 2.49 25.74 -13.61
C VAL A 416 2.07 25.49 -15.05
N ILE A 417 1.52 24.32 -15.34
CA ILE A 417 1.02 23.95 -16.68
C ILE A 417 -0.18 24.79 -17.06
N LEU A 418 -1.14 25.00 -16.16
CA LEU A 418 -2.31 25.84 -16.41
C LEU A 418 -1.87 27.28 -16.71
N ALA A 419 -0.93 27.82 -15.92
CA ALA A 419 -0.36 29.14 -16.14
C ALA A 419 0.35 29.25 -17.50
N LEU A 420 1.14 28.24 -17.89
CA LEU A 420 1.77 28.17 -19.23
C LEU A 420 0.73 28.09 -20.35
N ALA A 421 -0.31 27.27 -20.19
CA ALA A 421 -1.39 27.16 -21.17
C ALA A 421 -2.13 28.50 -21.35
N MET A 422 -2.47 29.19 -20.26
CA MET A 422 -3.06 30.54 -20.28
C MET A 422 -2.12 31.57 -20.95
N TRP A 423 -0.82 31.54 -20.63
CA TRP A 423 0.16 32.46 -21.20
C TRP A 423 0.37 32.26 -22.71
N VAL A 424 0.40 31.01 -23.16
CA VAL A 424 0.53 30.66 -24.59
C VAL A 424 -0.74 30.98 -25.37
N THR A 425 -1.91 30.68 -24.80
CA THR A 425 -3.23 30.94 -25.45
C THR A 425 -3.62 32.42 -25.49
N ARG A 426 -3.01 33.28 -24.67
CA ARG A 426 -3.18 34.76 -24.72
C ARG A 426 -3.06 35.37 -26.12
N ARG A 427 -2.22 34.79 -26.99
CA ARG A 427 -1.98 35.30 -28.36
C ARG A 427 -2.79 34.56 -29.43
N VAL A 428 -3.67 33.64 -29.05
CA VAL A 428 -4.56 32.93 -29.98
C VAL A 428 -5.81 33.78 -30.17
N ASP A 429 -6.02 34.27 -31.39
CA ASP A 429 -7.22 35.02 -31.74
C ASP A 429 -8.38 34.04 -32.02
N TRP A 430 -9.13 33.74 -30.96
CA TRP A 430 -10.28 32.85 -30.99
C TRP A 430 -11.40 33.31 -31.93
N TYR A 431 -11.49 34.62 -32.23
CA TYR A 431 -12.50 35.19 -33.10
C TYR A 431 -12.04 35.23 -34.56
N ALA A 432 -10.78 35.61 -34.84
CA ALA A 432 -10.23 35.54 -36.20
C ALA A 432 -10.19 34.09 -36.75
N LEU A 433 -10.01 33.08 -35.88
CA LEU A 433 -10.13 31.66 -36.25
C LEU A 433 -11.57 31.28 -36.69
N ALA A 434 -12.59 32.03 -36.29
CA ALA A 434 -13.95 31.91 -36.79
C ALA A 434 -14.19 32.77 -38.05
N GLU A 435 -13.68 34.01 -38.08
CA GLU A 435 -13.96 35.01 -39.13
C GLU A 435 -13.15 34.84 -40.43
N GLN A 436 -11.87 34.44 -40.38
CA GLN A 436 -11.04 34.23 -41.59
C GLN A 436 -11.66 33.23 -42.57
N LYS A 437 -12.59 32.38 -42.09
CA LYS A 437 -13.29 31.37 -42.89
C LYS A 437 -14.67 31.81 -43.41
N ILE A 438 -15.13 33.00 -43.02
CA ILE A 438 -16.31 33.66 -43.57
C ILE A 438 -15.89 34.42 -44.84
N ALA A 439 -14.82 35.21 -44.76
CA ALA A 439 -14.24 35.92 -45.91
C ALA A 439 -13.95 34.98 -47.10
N ALA A 440 -13.33 33.82 -46.84
CA ALA A 440 -13.04 32.80 -47.85
C ALA A 440 -14.28 32.05 -48.42
N THR A 441 -15.49 32.35 -47.93
CA THR A 441 -16.75 31.83 -48.51
C THR A 441 -17.54 32.93 -49.24
N GLY A 442 -17.08 34.19 -49.23
CA GLY A 442 -17.76 35.33 -49.86
C GLY A 442 -17.25 35.70 -51.26
N THR A 443 -16.10 35.18 -51.69
CA THR A 443 -15.39 35.61 -52.91
C THR A 443 -15.51 34.66 -54.11
N THR A 444 -16.59 33.89 -54.20
CA THR A 444 -16.95 33.15 -55.43
C THR A 444 -18.33 33.57 -55.93
N GLY A 445 -18.37 34.67 -56.68
CA GLY A 445 -19.55 35.10 -57.42
C GLY A 445 -19.66 36.60 -57.66
N HIS A 446 -18.90 37.14 -58.62
CA HIS A 446 -19.32 38.24 -59.51
C HIS A 446 -18.31 38.54 -60.64
N SER A 447 -18.48 37.87 -61.80
CA SER A 447 -18.12 38.29 -63.18
C SER A 447 -18.31 37.05 -64.08
N ARG A 448 -18.90 37.08 -65.29
CA ARG A 448 -19.30 38.17 -66.19
C ARG A 448 -20.37 37.67 -67.19
N SER A 449 -20.87 38.59 -68.04
CA SER A 449 -21.48 38.42 -69.38
C SER A 449 -22.87 37.75 -69.55
N ALA A 450 -23.87 38.64 -69.76
CA ALA A 450 -24.65 38.82 -71.00
C ALA A 450 -25.58 37.71 -71.57
N GLY A 451 -26.82 38.11 -71.93
CA GLY A 451 -27.65 37.40 -72.92
C GLY A 451 -29.18 37.53 -72.75
N SER A 452 -29.80 38.47 -73.48
CA SER A 452 -31.18 38.43 -74.07
C SER A 452 -32.40 37.83 -73.32
N GLY A 453 -33.49 38.59 -73.21
CA GLY A 453 -34.85 38.06 -72.96
C GLY A 453 -35.92 39.15 -72.78
N CYS A 454 -37.00 39.14 -73.58
CA CYS A 454 -38.01 40.20 -73.67
C CYS A 454 -39.19 40.11 -72.68
N ALA A 455 -39.79 41.28 -72.38
CA ALA A 455 -41.22 41.57 -72.05
C ALA A 455 -41.83 40.91 -70.77
N ALA A 456 -42.74 41.54 -70.00
CA ALA A 456 -43.80 42.49 -70.36
C ALA A 456 -44.38 43.31 -69.17
N ALA A 457 -44.89 44.51 -69.51
CA ALA A 457 -46.02 45.32 -68.96
C ALA A 457 -46.56 45.23 -67.50
N GLY A 458 -46.95 46.41 -66.97
CA GLY A 458 -47.90 46.62 -65.86
C GLY A 458 -47.28 47.20 -64.58
N ALA A 459 -47.25 48.50 -64.22
CA ALA A 459 -48.14 49.67 -64.35
C ALA A 459 -48.97 49.98 -63.07
N TRP A 460 -49.01 51.28 -62.69
CA TRP A 460 -49.72 51.91 -61.54
C TRP A 460 -49.16 51.59 -60.13
N GLY A 461 -49.18 52.50 -59.14
CA GLY A 461 -49.76 53.84 -59.11
C GLY A 461 -49.20 54.77 -58.01
N VAL A 462 -49.77 55.98 -57.93
CA VAL A 462 -49.26 57.18 -57.22
C VAL A 462 -49.90 57.37 -55.84
N GLY A 463 -49.18 57.99 -54.90
CA GLY A 463 -49.77 58.99 -53.98
C GLY A 463 -49.74 58.71 -52.46
N GLY A 464 -49.56 59.77 -51.67
CA GLY A 464 -49.72 59.76 -50.21
C GLY A 464 -48.83 60.77 -49.48
N VAL A 465 -49.35 61.96 -49.17
CA VAL A 465 -48.64 63.05 -48.45
C VAL A 465 -49.43 63.49 -47.21
N ALA A 466 -48.68 63.87 -46.17
CA ALA A 466 -49.07 64.65 -44.98
C ALA A 466 -49.95 63.98 -43.89
N GLY A 467 -49.66 64.41 -42.66
CA GLY A 467 -50.39 64.04 -41.44
C GLY A 467 -49.46 64.04 -40.22
N GLY A 468 -49.37 65.14 -39.49
CA GLY A 468 -48.57 65.20 -38.25
C GLY A 468 -49.30 65.94 -37.14
N THR A 469 -49.12 65.47 -35.90
CA THR A 469 -49.25 66.27 -34.65
C THR A 469 -48.71 65.50 -33.43
N ASP A 470 -47.70 66.09 -32.77
CA ASP A 470 -47.61 66.29 -31.31
C ASP A 470 -48.05 65.19 -30.30
N ARG A 471 -47.06 64.51 -29.67
CA ARG A 471 -46.61 64.76 -28.26
C ARG A 471 -45.80 63.59 -27.66
N ALA A 472 -44.58 63.87 -27.20
CA ALA A 472 -44.05 63.55 -25.85
C ALA A 472 -42.51 63.70 -25.81
N ARG A 473 -41.98 64.41 -24.80
CA ARG A 473 -40.53 64.49 -24.49
C ARG A 473 -40.13 63.35 -23.52
N PRO A 474 -38.84 63.05 -23.34
CA PRO A 474 -38.01 63.83 -22.40
C PRO A 474 -36.75 64.44 -23.02
N GLY A 475 -36.20 65.46 -22.37
CA GLY A 475 -34.99 66.18 -22.81
C GLY A 475 -33.66 65.63 -22.23
N PRO A 476 -32.51 66.22 -22.60
CA PRO A 476 -31.16 65.72 -22.27
C PRO A 476 -30.47 66.48 -21.11
N LEU A 477 -29.22 66.03 -20.81
CA LEU A 477 -28.18 66.62 -19.93
C LEU A 477 -28.24 66.25 -18.42
N PRO A 478 -27.13 66.36 -17.64
CA PRO A 478 -25.78 66.83 -17.98
C PRO A 478 -24.63 65.86 -17.61
N ALA A 479 -23.38 66.30 -17.86
CA ALA A 479 -22.16 65.62 -17.44
C ALA A 479 -21.84 65.82 -15.94
N GLY A 480 -21.10 64.88 -15.34
CA GLY A 480 -20.54 65.00 -14.00
C GLY A 480 -19.27 64.16 -13.82
N ARG A 481 -18.15 64.81 -13.47
CA ARG A 481 -16.94 64.14 -12.95
C ARG A 481 -17.24 63.55 -11.57
N HIS A 482 -16.60 62.45 -11.16
CA HIS A 482 -15.89 62.34 -9.87
C HIS A 482 -15.15 61.00 -9.69
N HIS A 483 -13.98 61.07 -9.04
CA HIS A 483 -13.22 60.04 -8.33
C HIS A 483 -12.86 58.68 -8.97
N LEU A 484 -11.66 58.67 -9.57
CA LEU A 484 -10.67 57.61 -9.34
C LEU A 484 -10.34 57.51 -7.83
N ARG A 485 -10.67 56.38 -7.19
CA ARG A 485 -9.92 55.72 -6.08
C ARG A 485 -10.72 54.52 -5.56
N GLY A 486 -10.11 53.34 -5.54
CA GLY A 486 -10.68 52.14 -4.90
C GLY A 486 -10.88 50.95 -5.85
N ILE A 487 -9.85 50.10 -5.93
CA ILE A 487 -9.80 48.62 -6.00
C ILE A 487 -8.37 48.28 -6.48
N ALA A 488 -7.42 48.57 -5.59
CA ALA A 488 -6.00 48.25 -5.71
C ALA A 488 -5.40 48.03 -4.31
N ALA A 489 -6.15 47.32 -3.46
CA ALA A 489 -5.85 47.10 -2.05
C ALA A 489 -6.51 45.80 -1.54
N ALA A 490 -6.15 44.66 -2.14
CA ALA A 490 -6.65 43.34 -1.71
C ALA A 490 -5.63 42.18 -1.95
N TRP A 491 -4.38 42.49 -2.31
CA TRP A 491 -3.36 41.50 -2.69
C TRP A 491 -1.95 41.80 -2.15
N ALA A 492 -1.87 42.50 -1.01
CA ALA A 492 -0.60 42.87 -0.36
C ALA A 492 -0.63 42.67 1.17
N GLY A 493 -1.33 41.63 1.64
CA GLY A 493 -1.64 41.44 3.07
C GLY A 493 -1.77 39.99 3.52
N LEU A 494 -0.92 39.08 3.03
CA LEU A 494 -0.83 37.69 3.52
C LEU A 494 0.54 37.04 3.19
N ALA A 495 1.62 37.83 3.26
CA ALA A 495 2.99 37.37 2.98
C ALA A 495 4.03 38.09 3.88
N ALA A 496 3.71 38.31 5.16
CA ALA A 496 4.65 38.80 6.17
C ALA A 496 4.18 38.40 7.59
N GLY A 497 4.95 37.53 8.25
CA GLY A 497 4.68 37.13 9.65
C GLY A 497 5.01 35.65 9.90
N GLY A 498 6.24 35.36 10.34
CA GLY A 498 6.62 33.95 10.59
C GLY A 498 8.06 33.63 10.99
N THR A 499 8.99 34.59 11.11
CA THR A 499 10.35 34.32 11.63
C THR A 499 10.90 35.50 12.44
N ALA A 500 11.03 35.30 13.76
CA ALA A 500 12.12 35.80 14.61
C ALA A 500 11.78 35.67 16.11
N ARG A 501 12.37 34.70 16.80
CA ARG A 501 12.57 34.79 18.26
C ARG A 501 13.90 34.16 18.68
N THR A 502 15.00 34.81 18.29
CA THR A 502 16.34 34.54 18.82
C THR A 502 16.69 35.60 19.87
N ARG A 503 17.06 35.17 21.08
CA ARG A 503 17.78 36.02 22.04
C ARG A 503 19.04 35.29 22.50
N ARG A 504 20.21 35.89 22.21
CA ARG A 504 21.54 35.43 22.65
C ARG A 504 21.72 35.64 24.15
N ALA A 505 22.48 34.75 24.79
CA ALA A 505 23.73 35.03 25.55
C ALA A 505 24.11 33.82 26.44
N ARG A 506 25.37 33.54 26.83
CA ARG A 506 26.74 33.85 26.34
C ARG A 506 27.75 33.15 27.28
N GLY A 507 28.76 32.42 26.79
CA GLY A 507 29.89 31.90 27.60
C GLY A 507 30.59 30.70 26.93
N GLN A 508 31.82 30.85 26.42
CA GLN A 508 33.09 30.37 27.03
C GLN A 508 33.19 28.81 27.06
N GLY A 509 34.23 28.13 26.54
CA GLY A 509 35.46 28.52 25.84
C GLY A 509 36.10 27.33 25.10
N ALA A 510 37.24 27.52 24.43
CA ALA A 510 37.99 26.50 23.65
C ALA A 510 39.01 25.71 24.53
N PRO A 511 39.89 24.80 24.03
CA PRO A 511 40.12 24.31 22.67
C PRO A 511 40.33 22.76 22.54
N LEU A 512 40.89 22.35 21.39
CA LEU A 512 41.41 21.02 21.01
C LEU A 512 42.33 20.34 22.05
N PRO A 513 42.62 19.04 21.86
CA PRO A 513 44.00 18.73 21.46
C PRO A 513 44.13 17.80 20.24
N ALA A 514 45.30 17.88 19.61
CA ALA A 514 45.83 16.89 18.68
C ALA A 514 47.14 16.32 19.23
N MET A 515 47.34 15.01 19.13
CA MET A 515 48.61 14.25 19.07
C MET A 515 48.22 12.82 18.64
N GLU A 516 48.85 12.13 17.67
CA GLU A 516 50.28 11.79 17.52
C GLU A 516 50.74 10.82 18.63
N GLY A 517 51.23 9.60 18.36
CA GLY A 517 51.43 8.86 17.10
C GLY A 517 52.07 7.49 17.37
N ARG A 518 52.61 6.83 16.33
CA ARG A 518 53.31 5.51 16.33
C ARG A 518 52.41 4.27 16.54
N GLY A 519 52.65 3.13 15.88
CA GLY A 519 53.59 2.87 14.78
C GLY A 519 53.88 1.38 14.57
N GLY A 520 54.23 0.99 13.34
CA GLY A 520 54.68 -0.37 12.97
C GLY A 520 53.58 -1.46 12.97
N GLY A 521 53.56 -2.43 12.06
CA GLY A 521 54.41 -2.64 10.89
C GLY A 521 54.36 -4.10 10.41
N ILE A 522 54.61 -4.30 9.11
CA ILE A 522 55.12 -5.54 8.47
C ILE A 522 54.21 -6.80 8.50
N VAL A 523 54.21 -7.45 7.33
CA VAL A 523 53.80 -8.81 6.94
C VAL A 523 52.45 -8.84 6.20
N GLY A 524 52.36 -9.39 4.99
CA GLY A 524 53.43 -9.94 4.14
C GLY A 524 52.81 -10.67 2.95
N ASP A 525 53.05 -10.15 1.75
CA ASP A 525 52.37 -10.63 0.55
C ASP A 525 52.97 -11.96 0.05
N ARG A 526 52.21 -13.05 0.17
CA ARG A 526 52.44 -14.33 -0.52
C ARG A 526 51.28 -15.29 -0.32
N TYR A 527 50.64 -15.72 -1.40
CA TYR A 527 50.81 -17.10 -1.87
C TYR A 527 50.48 -17.23 -3.36
N ARG A 528 51.49 -17.67 -4.13
CA ARG A 528 51.36 -18.09 -5.53
C ARG A 528 51.93 -19.51 -5.66
N ARG A 529 51.10 -20.46 -6.07
CA ARG A 529 51.43 -21.66 -6.89
C ARG A 529 50.09 -22.32 -7.25
N ALA A 530 49.72 -22.40 -8.54
CA ALA A 530 50.24 -23.26 -9.61
C ALA A 530 49.78 -24.72 -9.43
N ALA A 531 48.87 -25.17 -10.30
CA ALA A 531 49.14 -26.10 -11.42
C ALA A 531 48.85 -27.56 -10.97
N SER A 532 48.39 -28.50 -11.80
CA SER A 532 48.05 -28.62 -13.24
C SER A 532 47.02 -29.78 -13.32
N GLY A 533 46.13 -29.96 -14.29
CA GLY A 533 46.20 -29.70 -15.73
C GLY A 533 46.24 -31.05 -16.47
N LEU A 534 45.28 -31.27 -17.40
CA LEU A 534 45.16 -32.27 -18.49
C LEU A 534 43.63 -32.39 -18.76
N ALA A 535 43.08 -31.82 -19.84
CA ALA A 535 43.14 -32.25 -21.25
C ALA A 535 42.26 -33.50 -21.53
N GLY A 536 41.34 -33.48 -22.50
CA GLY A 536 40.93 -32.37 -23.39
C GLY A 536 40.01 -32.85 -24.52
N THR A 537 39.81 -32.02 -25.56
CA THR A 537 39.22 -32.35 -26.90
C THR A 537 37.76 -32.85 -26.90
N CYS A 538 36.93 -32.73 -27.93
CA CYS A 538 36.79 -31.89 -29.16
C CYS A 538 35.31 -32.10 -29.58
N GLY A 539 34.62 -31.27 -30.37
CA GLY A 539 34.89 -29.98 -31.01
C GLY A 539 33.54 -29.40 -31.49
N GLY A 540 33.51 -28.18 -32.04
CA GLY A 540 32.28 -27.61 -32.60
C GLY A 540 32.03 -28.00 -34.07
N VAL A 541 30.89 -27.58 -34.65
CA VAL A 541 30.76 -26.98 -36.00
C VAL A 541 29.27 -26.67 -36.34
N TRP A 542 29.01 -25.38 -36.62
CA TRP A 542 28.09 -24.74 -37.60
C TRP A 542 26.63 -25.18 -37.90
N LEU A 543 25.76 -24.16 -37.97
CA LEU A 543 24.56 -23.94 -38.84
C LEU A 543 23.39 -24.98 -38.78
N GLN A 544 22.12 -24.64 -39.02
CA GLN A 544 21.55 -23.69 -39.99
C GLN A 544 20.10 -23.27 -39.63
N GLN A 545 19.51 -22.35 -40.41
CA GLN A 545 18.12 -21.89 -40.31
C GLN A 545 17.10 -23.00 -40.67
N HIS A 546 15.87 -22.94 -40.13
CA HIS A 546 14.63 -22.78 -40.92
C HIS A 546 13.34 -22.69 -40.06
N ARG A 547 12.39 -21.84 -40.50
CA ARG A 547 10.93 -21.87 -40.29
C ARG A 547 10.28 -22.30 -41.64
N PRO A 548 8.94 -22.50 -41.80
CA PRO A 548 7.81 -22.72 -40.86
C PRO A 548 6.85 -23.89 -41.23
N ALA A 549 5.85 -24.22 -40.39
CA ALA A 549 4.46 -24.71 -40.67
C ALA A 549 3.83 -25.20 -39.34
N ALA A 550 2.54 -25.09 -38.96
CA ALA A 550 1.24 -24.88 -39.61
C ALA A 550 0.51 -26.16 -40.11
N LEU A 551 -0.30 -26.78 -39.23
CA LEU A 551 -1.59 -27.53 -39.38
C LEU A 551 -1.88 -28.13 -37.96
N VAL A 552 -3.07 -28.11 -37.32
CA VAL A 552 -4.49 -28.36 -37.69
C VAL A 552 -4.84 -29.86 -37.82
N ALA A 553 -5.97 -30.22 -37.19
CA ALA A 553 -6.75 -31.46 -37.22
C ALA A 553 -6.50 -32.52 -36.11
N ALA A 554 -7.56 -32.79 -35.36
CA ALA A 554 -7.74 -33.97 -34.50
C ALA A 554 -8.32 -35.15 -35.30
N VAL A 555 -8.28 -36.38 -34.79
CA VAL A 555 -9.22 -37.47 -35.18
C VAL A 555 -9.23 -38.64 -34.19
N ALA A 556 -10.38 -39.31 -34.10
CA ALA A 556 -10.67 -40.66 -33.59
C ALA A 556 -10.44 -41.03 -32.11
N GLY A 557 -11.52 -41.51 -31.48
CA GLY A 557 -11.49 -42.64 -30.53
C GLY A 557 -12.23 -43.85 -31.13
N ALA A 558 -12.12 -45.04 -30.52
CA ALA A 558 -12.97 -46.20 -30.86
C ALA A 558 -12.91 -47.33 -29.79
N ARG A 559 -14.06 -48.03 -29.63
CA ARG A 559 -14.30 -49.34 -28.95
C ARG A 559 -14.19 -49.35 -27.39
N ALA A 560 -15.13 -49.85 -26.58
CA ALA A 560 -16.13 -50.95 -26.64
C ALA A 560 -15.54 -52.38 -26.45
N ALA A 561 -16.13 -53.34 -25.71
CA ALA A 561 -17.20 -53.35 -24.67
C ALA A 561 -17.32 -54.77 -24.03
N VAL A 562 -18.19 -54.92 -23.00
CA VAL A 562 -18.93 -56.15 -22.56
C VAL A 562 -18.28 -57.20 -21.60
N ALA A 563 -19.14 -57.68 -20.67
CA ALA A 563 -19.09 -58.86 -19.78
C ALA A 563 -18.10 -58.88 -18.57
N GLY A 564 -18.43 -59.47 -17.40
CA GLY A 564 -19.75 -59.96 -16.94
C GLY A 564 -19.70 -60.99 -15.78
N VAL A 565 -20.36 -60.67 -14.66
CA VAL A 565 -20.97 -61.56 -13.63
C VAL A 565 -20.13 -62.62 -12.89
N GLU A 566 -20.03 -62.44 -11.56
CA GLU A 566 -20.34 -63.48 -10.54
C GLU A 566 -20.85 -62.78 -9.26
N GLY A 567 -21.62 -63.46 -8.40
CA GLY A 567 -22.40 -62.83 -7.31
C GLY A 567 -22.44 -63.63 -5.99
N VAL A 568 -23.56 -63.54 -5.24
CA VAL A 568 -23.86 -64.18 -3.91
C VAL A 568 -23.37 -63.37 -2.68
N THR A 569 -24.16 -63.00 -1.64
CA THR A 569 -25.62 -63.09 -1.33
C THR A 569 -26.03 -62.12 -0.20
N ALA A 570 -27.32 -61.73 -0.14
CA ALA A 570 -28.18 -61.46 1.05
C ALA A 570 -27.75 -60.38 2.10
N SER A 571 -28.64 -59.64 2.79
CA SER A 571 -30.12 -59.46 2.75
C SER A 571 -30.53 -58.34 3.74
N GLY A 572 -31.67 -57.66 3.55
CA GLY A 572 -32.32 -56.91 4.66
C GLY A 572 -32.97 -55.57 4.28
N GLY A 573 -34.26 -55.58 3.93
CA GLY A 573 -35.00 -54.40 3.42
C GLY A 573 -35.49 -53.36 4.43
N CYS A 574 -36.19 -52.37 3.85
CA CYS A 574 -37.13 -51.38 4.43
C CYS A 574 -36.59 -50.06 5.03
N GLY A 575 -37.14 -48.94 4.52
CA GLY A 575 -37.03 -47.57 5.08
C GLY A 575 -38.18 -47.25 6.06
N PRO A 576 -38.80 -46.04 6.10
CA PRO A 576 -38.82 -45.00 5.04
C PRO A 576 -38.91 -43.51 5.52
N TRP A 577 -39.27 -42.58 4.60
CA TRP A 577 -39.71 -41.17 4.78
C TRP A 577 -38.64 -40.14 5.21
N SER A 578 -38.43 -39.01 4.50
CA SER A 578 -39.44 -38.00 4.13
C SER A 578 -38.93 -36.96 3.10
N ALA A 579 -39.85 -36.37 2.34
CA ALA A 579 -39.72 -35.13 1.54
C ALA A 579 -41.01 -34.30 1.75
N PRO A 580 -41.01 -32.95 1.69
CA PRO A 580 -41.01 -32.16 0.43
C PRO A 580 -40.00 -30.97 0.43
N LEU A 581 -39.36 -30.55 -0.67
CA LEU A 581 -39.81 -29.76 -1.85
C LEU A 581 -39.98 -28.23 -1.67
N PHE A 582 -39.34 -27.48 -2.60
CA PHE A 582 -39.44 -26.03 -2.91
C PHE A 582 -39.10 -25.01 -1.80
N GLY A 583 -38.44 -23.87 -2.07
CA GLY A 583 -37.82 -23.35 -3.30
C GLY A 583 -37.64 -21.83 -3.23
N GLY A 584 -36.55 -21.26 -3.78
CA GLY A 584 -36.37 -19.80 -3.81
C GLY A 584 -34.96 -19.34 -4.17
N LYS A 585 -34.81 -18.60 -5.28
CA LYS A 585 -33.56 -17.94 -5.67
C LYS A 585 -33.44 -16.58 -4.98
N GLY A 586 -32.25 -16.23 -4.47
CA GLY A 586 -31.95 -14.87 -3.98
C GLY A 586 -30.45 -14.62 -3.86
N HIS A 587 -29.89 -13.80 -4.74
CA HIS A 587 -28.50 -13.30 -4.60
C HIS A 587 -28.43 -12.21 -3.51
N PRO A 588 -27.44 -12.23 -2.61
CA PRO A 588 -27.11 -11.04 -1.81
C PRO A 588 -26.29 -10.05 -2.65
N ARG A 589 -26.80 -8.82 -2.78
CA ARG A 589 -26.05 -7.67 -3.30
C ARG A 589 -25.17 -7.10 -2.17
N MET A 590 -23.91 -6.78 -2.48
CA MET A 590 -23.11 -5.89 -1.62
C MET A 590 -23.78 -4.51 -1.55
N ALA A 591 -23.91 -3.96 -0.34
CA ALA A 591 -24.24 -2.56 -0.10
C ALA A 591 -23.25 -1.98 0.92
N TRP A 592 -22.44 -1.02 0.47
CA TRP A 592 -21.59 -0.21 1.34
C TRP A 592 -22.42 0.93 1.93
N ILE A 593 -22.48 1.05 3.25
CA ILE A 593 -23.03 2.23 3.92
C ILE A 593 -22.05 2.68 5.02
N TYR A 594 -21.64 3.95 4.92
CA TYR A 594 -20.89 4.67 5.94
C TYR A 594 -21.75 4.91 7.18
N GLN A 595 -21.16 4.86 8.37
CA GLN A 595 -21.80 5.38 9.57
C GLN A 595 -20.77 6.11 10.46
N MET A 596 -20.95 7.43 10.59
CA MET A 596 -20.28 8.27 11.59
C MET A 596 -21.17 8.38 12.84
N PRO A 597 -20.59 8.60 14.03
CA PRO A 597 -21.36 8.78 15.26
C PRO A 597 -21.93 10.21 15.38
N MET A 598 -23.10 10.31 16.00
CA MET A 598 -23.70 11.55 16.54
C MET A 598 -24.02 11.31 18.01
N THR A 599 -23.68 12.27 18.86
CA THR A 599 -24.02 12.29 20.29
C THR A 599 -25.26 13.14 20.57
N ASP A 600 -25.70 13.13 21.84
CA ASP A 600 -26.82 13.88 22.44
C ASP A 600 -28.23 13.33 22.09
N GLY A 601 -29.20 13.28 23.02
CA GLY A 601 -29.20 13.61 24.44
C GLY A 601 -30.62 13.90 24.95
N THR A 602 -30.94 13.59 26.22
CA THR A 602 -32.29 13.67 26.88
C THR A 602 -33.34 12.67 26.32
N GLY A 603 -34.31 12.11 27.05
CA GLY A 603 -34.73 12.10 28.46
C GLY A 603 -36.10 11.36 28.56
N ALA A 604 -36.68 10.95 29.69
CA ALA A 604 -36.27 10.90 31.10
C ALA A 604 -37.24 9.93 31.87
N GLY A 605 -36.88 9.40 33.05
CA GLY A 605 -37.77 8.51 33.82
C GLY A 605 -37.22 7.98 35.15
N ARG A 606 -37.68 8.55 36.27
CA ARG A 606 -37.48 8.12 37.68
C ARG A 606 -38.85 8.21 38.39
N PRO A 607 -39.17 7.42 39.43
CA PRO A 607 -38.74 7.79 40.80
C PRO A 607 -38.61 6.63 41.85
N GLY A 608 -38.18 6.98 43.07
CA GLY A 608 -38.29 6.16 44.31
C GLY A 608 -36.93 5.66 44.86
N TRP A 609 -36.16 6.38 45.70
CA TRP A 609 -36.31 6.87 47.10
C TRP A 609 -35.91 5.85 48.20
N LEU A 610 -34.81 6.20 48.92
CA LEU A 610 -34.37 5.88 50.30
C LEU A 610 -34.38 4.41 50.80
N ASP A 611 -33.44 3.97 51.64
CA ASP A 611 -33.01 4.63 52.88
C ASP A 611 -31.54 4.37 53.30
N SER A 612 -31.10 5.04 54.37
CA SER A 612 -29.75 4.98 54.92
C SER A 612 -29.74 4.89 56.45
N SER A 613 -29.18 3.82 57.04
CA SER A 613 -28.72 3.77 58.43
C SER A 613 -27.93 2.49 58.73
N GLY A 614 -26.91 2.58 59.60
CA GLY A 614 -26.13 1.43 60.09
C GLY A 614 -24.64 1.73 60.20
#